data_AF-A0A955MXC5-F1
#
_entry.id   AF-A0A955MXC5-F1
#
_cell.length_a   1.000
_cell.length_b   1.000
_cell.length_c   1.000
_cell.angle_alpha   90.00
_cell.angle_beta   90.00
_cell.angle_gamma   90.00
#
_symmetry.space_group_name_H-M   'P 1'
#
loop_
_entity.id
_entity.type
_entity.pdbx_description
1 polymer ?
#
loop_
_entity_poly.entity_id
_entity_poly.type
_entity_poly.pdbx_seq_one_letter_code
_entity_poly.pdbx_strand_id
1 'polypeptide(L)'
;MGADSRPIGRTFITLFLIATLTCLGCGERNPPGHQSYRVSYNPYGSVDWEANHRCLTQFHDHVMSASRYERFLGDYDRAGYDAVSPLHYSGDPSHPQAWRKRYWPVSQYVPSATSDSVLLERFQNLQILIPGAEEVGFDHILSPFLTEYIEKWEGGNQQHKYPFHYESTQACIERIHEMGGLAVIAHPWEGLKRYDSYSGFQAIEVYSGYSNHKFNTGEQKDTNAEFLRVWDHLLSTKSTKIWGIGVNDWF
;
A
#
# COMPACT_ATOMS: atom_id res chain seq x y z
N MET A 1 30.57 49.40 3.50
CA MET A 1 29.30 49.43 2.73
C MET A 1 29.16 48.02 2.17
N GLY A 2 28.47 47.09 2.84
CA GLY A 2 27.01 47.06 3.08
C GLY A 2 26.43 46.01 2.12
N ALA A 3 25.58 45.06 2.47
CA ALA A 3 24.89 44.73 3.71
C ALA A 3 24.56 43.23 3.72
N ASP A 4 24.24 42.74 4.91
CA ASP A 4 23.63 41.45 5.25
C ASP A 4 22.49 40.99 4.33
N SER A 5 22.40 39.67 4.12
CA SER A 5 21.33 38.84 4.68
C SER A 5 21.42 37.39 4.19
N ARG A 6 21.58 36.44 5.12
CA ARG A 6 21.17 35.03 4.94
C ARG A 6 19.73 34.85 5.51
N PRO A 7 19.15 33.64 5.57
CA PRO A 7 18.51 32.85 4.49
C PRO A 7 17.07 32.42 4.88
N ILE A 8 16.17 32.07 3.95
CA ILE A 8 14.85 31.46 4.25
C ILE A 8 14.48 30.54 3.06
N GLY A 9 14.38 29.21 3.19
CA GLY A 9 13.28 28.42 3.79
C GLY A 9 12.35 27.93 2.65
N ARG A 10 12.11 26.63 2.44
CA ARG A 10 11.18 25.81 3.21
C ARG A 10 11.47 24.32 2.98
N THR A 11 12.00 23.65 4.00
CA THR A 11 11.82 22.22 4.20
C THR A 11 10.41 22.05 4.77
N PHE A 12 9.50 21.41 4.04
CA PHE A 12 8.28 20.89 4.66
C PHE A 12 8.65 19.60 5.38
N ILE A 13 8.95 19.73 6.67
CA ILE A 13 8.92 18.62 7.61
C ILE A 13 7.44 18.38 7.87
N THR A 14 6.87 17.34 7.25
CA THR A 14 5.62 16.79 7.74
C THR A 14 5.94 16.09 9.06
N LEU A 15 5.63 16.78 10.16
CA LEU A 15 5.65 16.23 11.51
C LEU A 15 4.68 15.04 11.53
N PHE A 16 5.20 13.81 11.63
CA PHE A 16 4.44 12.74 12.24
C PHE A 16 4.52 12.94 13.76
N LEU A 17 3.41 13.36 14.34
CA LEU A 17 3.21 13.40 15.77
C LEU A 17 3.22 11.95 16.29
N ILE A 18 4.40 11.49 16.71
CA ILE A 18 4.51 10.32 17.57
C ILE A 18 3.94 10.75 18.91
N ALA A 19 2.67 10.42 19.15
CA ALA A 19 2.10 10.48 20.48
C ALA A 19 2.79 9.41 21.33
N THR A 20 3.86 9.81 22.02
CA THR A 20 4.45 9.04 23.12
C THR A 20 3.38 8.92 24.21
N LEU A 21 2.63 7.81 24.22
CA LEU A 21 1.79 7.46 25.35
C LEU A 21 2.73 6.98 26.47
N THR A 22 3.04 7.88 27.40
CA THR A 22 3.67 7.53 28.67
C THR A 22 2.70 6.68 29.48
N CYS A 23 2.89 5.36 29.44
CA CYS A 23 2.34 4.46 30.44
C CYS A 23 3.10 4.62 31.76
N LEU A 24 2.70 5.58 32.59
CA LEU A 24 3.00 5.58 34.02
C LEU A 24 1.72 5.95 34.77
N GLY A 25 1.12 4.96 35.41
CA GLY A 25 -0.03 5.16 36.28
C GLY A 25 0.37 5.90 37.56
N CYS A 26 -0.42 6.93 37.89
CA CYS A 26 -0.73 7.35 39.25
C CYS A 26 -2.06 8.10 39.15
N GLY A 27 -3.00 7.77 40.04
CA GLY A 27 -4.40 8.20 39.93
C GLY A 27 -4.58 9.71 40.05
N GLU A 28 -5.21 10.30 39.05
CA GLU A 28 -5.95 11.55 39.20
C GLU A 28 -7.31 11.39 38.51
N ARG A 29 -8.34 11.93 39.17
CA ARG A 29 -9.72 11.90 38.69
C ARG A 29 -9.78 12.60 37.33
N ASN A 30 -10.12 11.86 36.28
CA ASN A 30 -10.38 12.44 34.97
C ASN A 30 -11.49 13.50 35.09
N PRO A 31 -11.29 14.74 34.59
CA PRO A 31 -12.34 15.74 34.52
C PRO A 31 -13.49 15.26 33.61
N PRO A 32 -14.74 15.75 33.81
CA PRO A 32 -15.86 15.40 32.95
C PRO A 32 -15.58 15.94 31.54
N GLY A 33 -15.44 15.03 30.57
CA GLY A 33 -15.12 15.38 29.18
C GLY A 33 -13.90 14.67 28.61
N HIS A 34 -13.09 14.01 29.44
CA HIS A 34 -12.02 13.13 28.95
C HIS A 34 -12.62 11.77 28.58
N GLN A 35 -12.92 11.56 27.29
CA GLN A 35 -13.09 10.21 26.76
C GLN A 35 -11.81 9.42 27.10
N SER A 36 -11.95 8.39 27.91
CA SER A 36 -10.86 7.46 28.16
C SER A 36 -10.57 6.70 26.86
N TYR A 37 -9.51 7.09 26.15
CA TYR A 37 -9.04 6.33 25.01
C TYR A 37 -8.52 4.98 25.51
N ARG A 38 -9.18 3.89 25.13
CA ARG A 38 -8.69 2.55 25.40
C ARG A 38 -7.93 2.07 24.18
N VAL A 39 -6.62 1.88 24.31
CA VAL A 39 -5.82 1.21 23.28
C VAL A 39 -6.28 -0.24 23.23
N SER A 40 -7.02 -0.60 22.18
CA SER A 40 -7.53 -1.97 21.97
C SER A 40 -6.45 -2.91 21.43
N TYR A 41 -5.44 -2.37 20.76
CA TYR A 41 -4.30 -3.10 20.21
C TYR A 41 -3.10 -2.17 20.07
N ASN A 42 -1.91 -2.61 20.50
CA ASN A 42 -0.65 -1.92 20.24
C ASN A 42 0.10 -2.70 19.15
N PRO A 43 0.09 -2.24 17.88
CA PRO A 43 0.75 -2.94 16.77
C PRO A 43 2.28 -3.00 16.93
N TYR A 44 2.84 -2.17 17.80
CA TYR A 44 4.28 -2.11 18.07
C TYR A 44 4.69 -2.78 19.38
N GLY A 45 3.74 -3.37 20.13
CA GLY A 45 4.00 -3.92 21.46
C GLY A 45 4.96 -5.11 21.46
N SER A 46 5.07 -5.80 20.33
CA SER A 46 6.01 -6.92 20.11
C SER A 46 7.24 -6.52 19.29
N VAL A 47 7.38 -5.24 18.90
CA VAL A 47 8.52 -4.79 18.10
C VAL A 47 9.71 -4.62 19.04
N ASP A 48 10.71 -5.48 18.86
CA ASP A 48 12.05 -5.24 19.36
C ASP A 48 12.67 -4.12 18.52
N TRP A 49 12.76 -2.92 19.07
CA TRP A 49 13.28 -1.75 18.36
C TRP A 49 14.82 -1.77 18.23
N GLU A 50 15.51 -2.63 18.96
CA GLU A 50 16.95 -2.80 18.86
C GLU A 50 17.31 -3.84 17.79
N ALA A 51 16.47 -4.87 17.63
CA ALA A 51 16.69 -5.93 16.64
C ALA A 51 15.94 -5.71 15.30
N ASN A 52 14.81 -5.00 15.29
CA ASN A 52 14.01 -4.80 14.08
C ASN A 52 14.33 -3.47 13.41
N HIS A 53 14.62 -3.53 12.11
CA HIS A 53 14.77 -2.35 11.28
C HIS A 53 13.41 -1.78 10.88
N ARG A 54 13.29 -0.45 10.94
CA ARG A 54 12.16 0.26 10.32
C ARG A 54 12.45 0.33 8.82
N CYS A 55 11.53 -0.17 8.01
CA CYS A 55 11.66 -0.15 6.55
C CYS A 55 10.65 0.82 5.94
N LEU A 56 11.13 1.84 5.22
CA LEU A 56 10.30 2.64 4.34
C LEU A 56 9.94 1.80 3.12
N THR A 57 8.65 1.50 2.99
CA THR A 57 8.14 0.52 2.01
C THR A 57 7.09 1.15 1.10
N GLN A 58 7.14 0.81 -0.19
CA GLN A 58 6.08 1.14 -1.15
C GLN A 58 5.38 -0.14 -1.61
N PHE A 59 4.06 -0.22 -1.36
CA PHE A 59 3.22 -1.35 -1.78
C PHE A 59 2.35 -1.05 -3.01
N HIS A 60 2.19 0.22 -3.39
CA HIS A 60 1.34 0.59 -4.51
C HIS A 60 1.91 1.74 -5.32
N ASP A 61 2.46 1.40 -6.49
CA ASP A 61 2.77 2.32 -7.58
C ASP A 61 2.95 1.54 -8.88
N HIS A 62 2.72 2.20 -10.01
CA HIS A 62 2.66 1.56 -11.31
C HIS A 62 3.97 1.70 -12.09
N VAL A 63 4.66 0.57 -12.32
CA VAL A 63 5.82 0.53 -13.21
C VAL A 63 5.44 0.79 -14.68
N MET A 64 4.18 0.57 -15.05
CA MET A 64 3.57 0.72 -16.39
C MET A 64 4.09 -0.26 -17.45
N SER A 65 5.41 -0.45 -17.55
CA SER A 65 6.03 -1.35 -18.52
C SER A 65 7.33 -1.96 -17.99
N ALA A 66 7.70 -3.13 -18.53
CA ALA A 66 8.96 -3.80 -18.17
C ALA A 66 10.20 -2.91 -18.40
N SER A 67 10.20 -2.10 -19.46
CA SER A 67 11.29 -1.17 -19.76
C SER A 67 11.50 -0.07 -18.70
N ARG A 68 10.55 0.13 -17.78
CA ARG A 68 10.62 1.17 -16.75
C ARG A 68 11.13 0.66 -15.40
N TYR A 69 11.31 -0.64 -15.19
CA TYR A 69 11.72 -1.21 -13.91
C TYR A 69 12.98 -0.54 -13.34
N GLU A 70 14.07 -0.44 -14.10
CA GLU A 70 15.32 0.16 -13.56
C GLU A 70 15.13 1.62 -13.12
N ARG A 71 14.44 2.42 -13.93
CA ARG A 71 14.16 3.81 -13.58
C ARG A 71 13.26 3.89 -12.34
N PHE A 72 12.18 3.12 -12.32
CA PHE A 72 11.22 3.06 -11.22
C PHE A 72 11.93 2.73 -9.90
N LEU A 73 12.73 1.65 -9.88
CA LEU A 73 13.48 1.25 -8.70
C LEU A 73 14.52 2.31 -8.30
N GLY A 74 15.19 2.92 -9.28
CA GLY A 74 16.14 4.02 -9.01
C GLY A 74 15.49 5.27 -8.43
N ASP A 75 14.23 5.58 -8.79
CA ASP A 75 13.48 6.71 -8.24
C ASP A 75 13.19 6.48 -6.73
N TYR A 76 12.77 5.27 -6.37
CA TYR A 76 12.52 4.88 -4.97
C TYR A 76 13.80 4.74 -4.14
N ASP A 77 14.87 4.19 -4.71
CA ASP A 77 16.18 4.12 -4.07
C ASP A 77 16.69 5.51 -3.68
N ARG A 78 16.60 6.49 -4.59
CA ARG A 78 17.00 7.89 -4.31
C ARG A 78 16.09 8.57 -3.29
N ALA A 79 14.86 8.11 -3.14
CA ALA A 79 13.94 8.58 -2.10
C ALA A 79 14.16 7.89 -0.74
N GLY A 80 15.10 6.95 -0.64
CA GLY A 80 15.48 6.27 0.60
C GLY A 80 14.56 5.13 1.00
N TYR A 81 13.86 4.50 0.05
CA TYR A 81 13.05 3.32 0.32
C TYR A 81 13.93 2.08 0.50
N ASP A 82 13.60 1.27 1.51
CA ASP A 82 14.27 0.00 1.79
C ASP A 82 13.62 -1.16 1.02
N ALA A 83 12.31 -1.06 0.77
CA ALA A 83 11.52 -2.10 0.13
C ALA A 83 10.49 -1.53 -0.84
N VAL A 84 10.32 -2.17 -2.00
CA VAL A 84 9.34 -1.74 -3.01
C VAL A 84 8.67 -2.95 -3.63
N SER A 85 7.37 -2.85 -3.85
CA SER A 85 6.57 -3.75 -4.67
C SER A 85 6.41 -3.15 -6.07
N PRO A 86 7.30 -3.44 -7.04
CA PRO A 86 7.16 -2.89 -8.37
C PRO A 86 6.01 -3.62 -9.09
N LEU A 87 4.91 -2.92 -9.28
CA LEU A 87 3.65 -3.54 -9.67
C LEU A 87 2.97 -2.78 -10.81
N HIS A 88 1.92 -3.37 -11.37
CA HIS A 88 1.02 -2.69 -12.29
C HIS A 88 -0.36 -3.33 -12.21
N TYR A 89 -1.30 -2.88 -13.04
CA TYR A 89 -2.60 -3.50 -13.18
C TYR A 89 -2.50 -4.98 -13.55
N SER A 90 -3.35 -5.79 -12.94
CA SER A 90 -3.53 -7.21 -13.24
C SER A 90 -4.97 -7.64 -12.94
N GLY A 91 -5.28 -8.93 -12.98
CA GLY A 91 -6.61 -9.41 -12.58
C GLY A 91 -7.75 -9.23 -13.60
N ASP A 92 -7.63 -8.36 -14.61
CA ASP A 92 -8.66 -8.18 -15.65
C ASP A 92 -8.09 -8.27 -17.08
N PRO A 93 -8.30 -9.38 -17.81
CA PRO A 93 -7.81 -9.54 -19.19
C PRO A 93 -8.39 -8.55 -20.21
N SER A 94 -9.55 -7.95 -19.89
CA SER A 94 -10.24 -6.96 -20.72
C SER A 94 -9.72 -5.54 -20.49
N HIS A 95 -9.03 -5.29 -19.36
CA HIS A 95 -8.42 -4.00 -19.08
C HIS A 95 -7.18 -3.80 -19.97
N PRO A 96 -7.11 -2.75 -20.82
CA PRO A 96 -6.08 -2.62 -21.86
C PRO A 96 -4.63 -2.60 -21.35
N GLN A 97 -4.43 -2.13 -20.11
CA GLN A 97 -3.12 -2.01 -19.49
C GLN A 97 -2.79 -3.15 -18.52
N ALA A 98 -3.76 -4.02 -18.21
CA ALA A 98 -3.54 -5.06 -17.22
C ALA A 98 -2.60 -6.15 -17.75
N TRP A 99 -1.65 -6.53 -16.90
CA TRP A 99 -0.80 -7.68 -17.15
C TRP A 99 -1.60 -8.97 -17.07
N ARG A 100 -1.32 -9.86 -18.01
CA ARG A 100 -1.92 -11.21 -18.12
C ARG A 100 -1.03 -12.30 -17.51
N LYS A 101 -0.09 -11.89 -16.67
CA LYS A 101 0.85 -12.73 -15.93
C LYS A 101 1.46 -11.92 -14.80
N ARG A 102 2.05 -12.58 -13.81
CA ARG A 102 2.88 -11.92 -12.80
C ARG A 102 4.24 -11.57 -13.40
N TYR A 103 4.67 -10.33 -13.25
CA TYR A 103 6.02 -9.91 -13.65
C TYR A 103 7.00 -10.10 -12.48
N TRP A 104 7.21 -11.37 -12.14
CA TRP A 104 8.09 -11.80 -11.06
C TRP A 104 8.89 -13.04 -11.47
N PRO A 105 10.17 -13.17 -11.07
CA PRO A 105 11.03 -12.17 -10.43
C PRO A 105 11.34 -10.98 -11.36
N VAL A 106 11.71 -9.83 -10.79
CA VAL A 106 11.85 -8.56 -11.53
C VAL A 106 12.99 -8.62 -12.56
N SER A 107 14.09 -9.28 -12.21
CA SER A 107 15.28 -9.46 -13.06
C SER A 107 15.00 -10.08 -14.41
N GLN A 108 13.96 -10.92 -14.56
CA GLN A 108 13.56 -11.46 -15.87
C GLN A 108 13.09 -10.37 -16.86
N TYR A 109 12.76 -9.20 -16.34
CA TYR A 109 12.23 -8.06 -17.09
C TYR A 109 13.21 -6.89 -17.16
N VAL A 110 14.39 -7.04 -16.56
CA VAL A 110 15.48 -6.08 -16.57
C VAL A 110 16.66 -6.71 -17.33
N PRO A 111 16.84 -6.40 -18.63
CA PRO A 111 17.77 -7.14 -19.50
C PRO A 111 19.22 -7.24 -19.00
N SER A 112 19.63 -6.28 -18.18
CA SER A 112 20.98 -6.19 -17.65
C SER A 112 21.18 -7.05 -16.38
N ALA A 113 20.12 -7.57 -15.75
CA ALA A 113 20.17 -8.26 -14.47
C ALA A 113 19.97 -9.78 -14.64
N THR A 114 20.83 -10.58 -14.01
CA THR A 114 20.76 -12.06 -14.04
C THR A 114 19.95 -12.65 -12.87
N SER A 115 19.70 -11.87 -11.82
CA SER A 115 18.86 -12.20 -10.67
C SER A 115 18.43 -10.94 -9.93
N ASP A 116 17.42 -11.04 -9.05
CA ASP A 116 16.95 -9.91 -8.24
C ASP A 116 18.02 -9.44 -7.26
N SER A 117 18.85 -10.34 -6.72
CA SER A 117 20.00 -9.99 -5.88
C SER A 117 21.02 -9.14 -6.62
N VAL A 118 21.38 -9.52 -7.85
CA VAL A 118 22.31 -8.75 -8.71
C VAL A 118 21.69 -7.41 -9.14
N LEU A 119 20.37 -7.34 -9.28
CA LEU A 119 19.68 -6.09 -9.53
C LEU A 119 19.76 -5.16 -8.30
N LEU A 120 19.52 -5.70 -7.10
CA LEU A 120 19.53 -4.95 -5.84
C LEU A 120 20.91 -4.38 -5.48
N GLU A 121 22.00 -5.08 -5.84
CA GLU A 121 23.38 -4.59 -5.66
C GLU A 121 23.69 -3.24 -6.33
N ARG A 122 22.81 -2.78 -7.24
CA ARG A 122 22.96 -1.50 -7.95
C ARG A 122 22.38 -0.31 -7.20
N PHE A 123 21.61 -0.56 -6.15
CA PHE A 123 20.89 0.43 -5.39
C PHE A 123 21.56 0.62 -4.02
N GLN A 124 21.52 1.85 -3.50
CA GLN A 124 22.20 2.17 -2.25
C GLN A 124 21.36 1.79 -1.03
N ASN A 125 20.06 2.07 -1.09
CA ASN A 125 19.10 1.94 0.00
C ASN A 125 18.17 0.76 -0.23
N LEU A 126 17.71 0.53 -1.47
CA LEU A 126 16.76 -0.53 -1.77
C LEU A 126 17.36 -1.92 -1.54
N GLN A 127 16.79 -2.67 -0.58
CA GLN A 127 17.26 -4.02 -0.20
C GLN A 127 16.25 -5.12 -0.53
N ILE A 128 14.98 -4.78 -0.73
CA ILE A 128 13.90 -5.76 -0.88
C ILE A 128 13.01 -5.42 -2.07
N LEU A 129 12.84 -6.39 -2.96
CA LEU A 129 11.78 -6.40 -3.96
C LEU A 129 10.65 -7.29 -3.43
N ILE A 130 9.42 -6.81 -3.57
CA ILE A 130 8.21 -7.51 -3.14
C ILE A 130 7.38 -7.83 -4.38
N PRO A 131 6.97 -9.09 -4.62
CA PRO A 131 6.04 -9.38 -5.70
C PRO A 131 4.70 -8.73 -5.44
N GLY A 132 4.01 -8.23 -6.47
CA GLY A 132 2.66 -7.70 -6.32
C GLY A 132 2.00 -7.31 -7.64
N ALA A 133 0.71 -6.97 -7.57
CA ALA A 133 -0.08 -6.24 -8.56
C ALA A 133 -1.21 -5.53 -7.84
N GLU A 134 -1.85 -4.65 -8.59
CA GLU A 134 -3.20 -4.22 -8.30
C GLU A 134 -4.16 -5.04 -9.17
N GLU A 135 -4.92 -5.92 -8.53
CA GLU A 135 -5.92 -6.76 -9.18
C GLU A 135 -7.18 -5.91 -9.45
N VAL A 136 -7.39 -5.50 -10.70
CA VAL A 136 -8.47 -4.58 -11.11
C VAL A 136 -9.70 -5.31 -11.66
N GLY A 137 -10.06 -6.41 -11.00
CA GLY A 137 -11.11 -7.30 -11.50
C GLY A 137 -12.53 -6.79 -11.28
N PHE A 138 -12.93 -6.68 -10.02
CA PHE A 138 -14.26 -6.24 -9.59
C PHE A 138 -14.16 -5.00 -8.69
N ASP A 139 -13.21 -5.01 -7.77
CA ASP A 139 -12.63 -3.84 -7.12
C ASP A 139 -11.11 -3.88 -7.36
N HIS A 140 -10.41 -2.88 -6.84
CA HIS A 140 -8.96 -2.82 -6.83
C HIS A 140 -8.40 -3.39 -5.53
N ILE A 141 -7.66 -4.49 -5.63
CA ILE A 141 -7.05 -5.19 -4.49
C ILE A 141 -5.56 -5.31 -4.74
N LEU A 142 -4.72 -4.84 -3.82
CA LEU A 142 -3.28 -5.10 -3.91
C LEU A 142 -2.99 -6.51 -3.40
N SER A 143 -2.04 -7.16 -4.07
CA SER A 143 -1.60 -8.51 -3.78
C SER A 143 -0.10 -8.61 -3.45
N PRO A 144 0.47 -7.80 -2.53
CA PRO A 144 1.86 -7.97 -2.13
C PRO A 144 2.17 -9.41 -1.67
N PHE A 145 3.39 -9.86 -1.94
CA PHE A 145 3.89 -11.22 -1.74
C PHE A 145 3.31 -12.29 -2.67
N LEU A 146 2.31 -11.97 -3.49
CA LEU A 146 1.75 -12.95 -4.44
C LEU A 146 2.64 -13.09 -5.68
N THR A 147 3.31 -14.24 -5.80
CA THR A 147 4.19 -14.54 -6.94
C THR A 147 3.46 -15.13 -8.15
N GLU A 148 2.20 -15.52 -7.99
CA GLU A 148 1.40 -16.15 -9.04
C GLU A 148 0.39 -15.17 -9.66
N TYR A 149 0.00 -15.45 -10.89
CA TYR A 149 -1.04 -14.68 -11.58
C TYR A 149 -2.42 -15.16 -11.12
N ILE A 150 -3.37 -14.23 -10.97
CA ILE A 150 -4.79 -14.50 -10.73
C ILE A 150 -5.62 -13.61 -11.66
N GLU A 151 -6.82 -14.03 -12.03
CA GLU A 151 -7.69 -13.22 -12.88
C GLU A 151 -9.17 -13.40 -12.59
N LYS A 152 -9.95 -12.36 -12.86
CA LYS A 152 -11.40 -12.41 -12.83
C LYS A 152 -11.91 -13.39 -13.88
N TRP A 153 -12.90 -14.17 -13.50
CA TRP A 153 -13.63 -15.05 -14.40
C TRP A 153 -15.06 -14.56 -14.54
N GLU A 154 -15.45 -14.16 -15.75
CA GLU A 154 -16.80 -13.65 -16.05
C GLU A 154 -17.67 -14.65 -16.81
N GLY A 155 -17.20 -15.90 -16.99
CA GLY A 155 -17.95 -17.03 -17.57
C GLY A 155 -18.40 -16.90 -19.04
N GLY A 156 -18.58 -15.69 -19.56
CA GLY A 156 -19.12 -15.44 -20.91
C GLY A 156 -18.13 -15.72 -22.04
N ASN A 157 -16.86 -15.34 -21.86
CA ASN A 157 -15.83 -15.44 -22.91
C ASN A 157 -14.80 -16.55 -22.67
N GLN A 158 -14.73 -17.11 -21.46
CA GLN A 158 -13.80 -18.16 -21.10
C GLN A 158 -14.57 -19.47 -20.90
N GLN A 159 -14.34 -20.44 -21.78
CA GLN A 159 -15.04 -21.74 -21.72
C GLN A 159 -14.65 -22.58 -20.50
N HIS A 160 -13.49 -22.33 -19.90
CA HIS A 160 -12.93 -23.14 -18.81
C HIS A 160 -12.52 -22.24 -17.65
N LYS A 161 -12.97 -22.60 -16.44
CA LYS A 161 -12.53 -21.99 -15.19
C LYS A 161 -11.29 -22.74 -14.70
N TYR A 162 -10.22 -22.02 -14.40
CA TYR A 162 -8.99 -22.56 -13.84
C TYR A 162 -8.98 -22.38 -12.30
N PRO A 163 -8.03 -22.99 -11.56
CA PRO A 163 -7.50 -22.39 -10.31
C PRO A 163 -7.02 -20.96 -10.65
N PHE A 164 -6.45 -20.10 -9.82
CA PHE A 164 -6.14 -18.70 -10.23
C PHE A 164 -7.33 -17.80 -10.65
N HIS A 165 -8.48 -18.35 -11.08
CA HIS A 165 -9.70 -17.60 -11.35
C HIS A 165 -10.46 -17.24 -10.07
N TYR A 166 -11.08 -16.05 -10.08
CA TYR A 166 -12.00 -15.58 -9.04
C TYR A 166 -13.23 -14.88 -9.64
N GLU A 167 -14.36 -14.90 -8.92
CA GLU A 167 -15.68 -14.48 -9.43
C GLU A 167 -16.28 -13.28 -8.66
N SER A 168 -15.55 -12.76 -7.68
CA SER A 168 -15.95 -11.58 -6.89
C SER A 168 -14.73 -10.98 -6.21
N THR A 169 -14.88 -9.78 -5.64
CA THR A 169 -13.83 -9.18 -4.78
C THR A 169 -13.48 -10.07 -3.59
N GLN A 170 -14.48 -10.69 -2.95
CA GLN A 170 -14.23 -11.60 -1.83
C GLN A 170 -13.44 -12.83 -2.28
N ALA A 171 -13.80 -13.43 -3.42
CA ALA A 171 -13.05 -14.55 -3.98
C ALA A 171 -11.64 -14.16 -4.43
N CYS A 172 -11.41 -12.91 -4.85
CA CYS A 172 -10.07 -12.38 -5.12
C CYS A 172 -9.22 -12.35 -3.84
N ILE A 173 -9.78 -11.80 -2.74
CA ILE A 173 -9.10 -11.75 -1.44
C ILE A 173 -8.75 -13.17 -0.95
N GLU A 174 -9.70 -14.10 -1.03
CA GLU A 174 -9.47 -15.51 -0.66
C GLU A 174 -8.38 -16.14 -1.52
N ARG A 175 -8.41 -15.91 -2.84
CA ARG A 175 -7.40 -16.43 -3.76
C ARG A 175 -6.00 -15.92 -3.44
N ILE A 176 -5.86 -14.62 -3.13
CA ILE A 176 -4.58 -14.04 -2.72
C ILE A 176 -4.03 -14.78 -1.50
N HIS A 177 -4.87 -15.08 -0.50
CA HIS A 177 -4.46 -15.82 0.70
C HIS A 177 -4.09 -17.26 0.44
N GLU A 178 -4.93 -17.98 -0.31
CA GLU A 178 -4.69 -19.38 -0.69
C GLU A 178 -3.33 -19.56 -1.39
N MET A 179 -2.89 -18.52 -2.10
CA MET A 179 -1.65 -18.50 -2.88
C MET A 179 -0.50 -17.78 -2.17
N GLY A 180 -0.64 -17.49 -0.87
CA GLY A 180 0.43 -16.97 -0.01
C GLY A 180 0.69 -15.47 -0.12
N GLY A 181 -0.17 -14.71 -0.79
CA GLY A 181 -0.13 -13.25 -0.82
C GLY A 181 -0.83 -12.62 0.38
N LEU A 182 -0.74 -11.29 0.47
CA LEU A 182 -1.48 -10.48 1.42
C LEU A 182 -2.46 -9.60 0.64
N ALA A 183 -3.73 -9.56 1.07
CA ALA A 183 -4.75 -8.76 0.41
C ALA A 183 -4.87 -7.38 1.08
N VAL A 184 -4.72 -6.33 0.28
CA VAL A 184 -4.93 -4.93 0.69
C VAL A 184 -6.06 -4.33 -0.13
N ILE A 185 -6.99 -3.64 0.52
CA ILE A 185 -7.96 -2.81 -0.19
C ILE A 185 -7.24 -1.56 -0.74
N ALA A 186 -7.20 -1.40 -2.06
CA ALA A 186 -6.68 -0.19 -2.70
C ALA A 186 -7.74 0.92 -2.68
N HIS A 187 -7.27 2.16 -2.52
CA HIS A 187 -7.99 3.42 -2.70
C HIS A 187 -9.52 3.33 -2.48
N PRO A 188 -9.98 3.26 -1.21
CA PRO A 188 -11.35 2.86 -0.89
C PRO A 188 -12.42 3.95 -1.14
N TRP A 189 -12.78 4.21 -2.41
CA TRP A 189 -13.58 5.39 -2.81
C TRP A 189 -15.09 5.16 -2.75
N GLU A 190 -15.54 3.91 -2.65
CA GLU A 190 -16.95 3.54 -2.79
C GLU A 190 -17.78 3.76 -1.50
N GLY A 191 -17.15 4.33 -0.48
CA GLY A 191 -17.78 4.75 0.76
C GLY A 191 -17.86 3.66 1.84
N LEU A 192 -18.26 4.08 3.04
CA LEU A 192 -18.12 3.34 4.30
C LEU A 192 -18.58 1.87 4.26
N LYS A 193 -19.76 1.61 3.70
CA LYS A 193 -20.40 0.28 3.80
C LYS A 193 -19.94 -0.73 2.75
N ARG A 194 -19.25 -0.29 1.68
CA ARG A 194 -18.81 -1.19 0.61
C ARG A 194 -17.99 -2.34 1.16
N TYR A 195 -17.05 -2.02 2.05
CA TYR A 195 -16.02 -2.92 2.55
C TYR A 195 -16.46 -3.75 3.77
N ASP A 196 -17.66 -3.53 4.30
CA ASP A 196 -18.22 -4.33 5.41
C ASP A 196 -18.45 -5.78 4.99
N SER A 197 -18.78 -6.00 3.71
CA SER A 197 -19.09 -7.32 3.15
C SER A 197 -17.86 -8.20 2.90
N TYR A 198 -16.66 -7.61 2.84
CA TYR A 198 -15.43 -8.36 2.59
C TYR A 198 -14.89 -8.99 3.86
N SER A 199 -13.98 -9.94 3.76
CA SER A 199 -13.32 -10.55 4.91
C SER A 199 -11.92 -11.03 4.51
N GLY A 200 -11.04 -11.20 5.49
CA GLY A 200 -9.70 -11.73 5.26
C GLY A 200 -8.66 -10.73 4.77
N PHE A 201 -8.99 -9.49 4.40
CA PHE A 201 -7.96 -8.47 4.13
C PHE A 201 -7.28 -7.99 5.42
N GLN A 202 -5.98 -7.66 5.34
CA GLN A 202 -5.15 -7.27 6.48
C GLN A 202 -4.87 -5.76 6.50
N ALA A 203 -4.97 -5.11 5.35
CA ALA A 203 -4.65 -3.71 5.22
C ALA A 203 -5.58 -2.98 4.24
N ILE A 204 -5.59 -1.66 4.35
CA ILE A 204 -6.34 -0.74 3.50
C ILE A 204 -5.52 0.52 3.30
N GLU A 205 -5.62 1.11 2.12
CA GLU A 205 -5.06 2.44 1.89
C GLU A 205 -5.80 3.51 2.68
N VAL A 206 -5.03 4.31 3.41
CA VAL A 206 -5.53 5.46 4.17
C VAL A 206 -5.03 6.79 3.60
N TYR A 207 -4.12 6.72 2.63
CA TYR A 207 -3.56 7.89 1.96
C TYR A 207 -3.00 7.51 0.59
N SER A 208 -3.29 8.32 -0.43
CA SER A 208 -2.64 8.28 -1.74
C SER A 208 -2.04 9.65 -2.10
N GLY A 209 -0.79 9.62 -2.57
CA GLY A 209 -0.05 10.78 -3.06
C GLY A 209 -0.73 11.44 -4.26
N TYR A 210 -1.21 10.66 -5.22
CA TYR A 210 -2.02 11.15 -6.34
C TYR A 210 -3.30 11.82 -5.86
N SER A 211 -3.98 11.18 -4.90
CA SER A 211 -5.19 11.74 -4.32
C SER A 211 -4.97 13.11 -3.69
N ASN A 212 -3.88 13.23 -2.92
CA ASN A 212 -3.47 14.49 -2.30
C ASN A 212 -3.10 15.55 -3.34
N HIS A 213 -2.38 15.18 -4.39
CA HIS A 213 -2.01 16.11 -5.46
C HIS A 213 -3.24 16.70 -6.15
N LYS A 214 -4.16 15.83 -6.59
CA LYS A 214 -5.41 16.25 -7.27
C LYS A 214 -6.32 17.10 -6.38
N PHE A 215 -6.33 16.85 -5.06
CA PHE A 215 -7.04 17.72 -4.12
C PHE A 215 -6.38 19.11 -4.05
N ASN A 216 -5.06 19.17 -3.90
CA ASN A 216 -4.32 20.43 -3.81
C ASN A 216 -4.35 21.26 -5.11
N THR A 217 -4.53 20.62 -6.27
CA THR A 217 -4.74 21.31 -7.56
C THR A 217 -6.20 21.68 -7.84
N GLY A 218 -7.13 21.27 -6.98
CA GLY A 218 -8.57 21.52 -7.14
C GLY A 218 -9.27 20.64 -8.18
N GLU A 219 -8.63 19.57 -8.63
CA GLU A 219 -9.17 18.65 -9.63
C GLU A 219 -10.15 17.64 -9.04
N GLN A 220 -10.07 17.37 -7.73
CA GLN A 220 -11.00 16.49 -7.04
C GLN A 220 -11.26 16.92 -5.59
N LYS A 221 -12.26 16.29 -4.97
CA LYS A 221 -12.52 16.41 -3.53
C LYS A 221 -11.42 15.71 -2.71
N ASP A 222 -11.33 16.00 -1.42
CA ASP A 222 -10.41 15.31 -0.53
C ASP A 222 -10.78 13.83 -0.37
N THR A 223 -10.24 12.99 -1.26
CA THR A 223 -10.44 11.54 -1.25
C THR A 223 -9.70 10.88 -0.09
N ASN A 224 -8.55 11.43 0.33
CA ASN A 224 -7.82 10.91 1.49
C ASN A 224 -8.62 11.03 2.78
N ALA A 225 -9.42 12.10 2.94
CA ALA A 225 -10.36 12.19 4.05
C ALA A 225 -11.41 11.07 4.03
N GLU A 226 -11.89 10.65 2.85
CA GLU A 226 -12.81 9.50 2.76
C GLU A 226 -12.10 8.18 3.07
N PHE A 227 -10.84 7.99 2.69
CA PHE A 227 -10.09 6.76 2.99
C PHE A 227 -9.95 6.57 4.50
N LEU A 228 -9.60 7.65 5.20
CA LEU A 228 -9.52 7.66 6.66
C LEU A 228 -10.87 7.32 7.29
N ARG A 229 -11.97 7.88 6.79
CA ARG A 229 -13.32 7.58 7.28
C ARG A 229 -13.70 6.11 7.10
N VAL A 230 -13.35 5.52 5.95
CA VAL A 230 -13.58 4.08 5.70
C VAL A 230 -12.75 3.24 6.66
N TRP A 231 -11.48 3.58 6.88
CA TRP A 231 -10.62 2.86 7.81
C TRP A 231 -11.12 2.95 9.25
N ASP A 232 -11.47 4.14 9.74
CA ASP A 232 -12.06 4.35 11.07
C ASP A 232 -13.35 3.53 11.26
N HIS A 233 -14.21 3.52 10.24
CA HIS A 233 -15.42 2.69 10.25
C HIS A 233 -15.08 1.21 10.42
N LEU A 234 -14.17 0.67 9.60
CA LEU A 234 -13.75 -0.74 9.66
C LEU A 234 -13.07 -1.10 10.99
N LEU A 235 -12.28 -0.20 11.57
CA LEU A 235 -11.69 -0.40 12.89
C LEU A 235 -12.77 -0.50 13.99
N SER A 236 -13.89 0.21 13.82
CA SER A 236 -15.00 0.22 14.78
C SER A 236 -15.97 -0.95 14.61
N THR A 237 -16.23 -1.39 13.38
CA THR A 237 -17.28 -2.38 13.07
C THR A 237 -16.75 -3.79 12.85
N LYS A 238 -15.45 -3.94 12.53
CA LYS A 238 -14.90 -5.19 12.01
C LYS A 238 -13.71 -5.71 12.80
N SER A 239 -12.61 -4.96 12.84
CA SER A 239 -11.39 -5.42 13.49
C SER A 239 -10.42 -4.28 13.76
N THR A 240 -9.86 -4.25 14.97
CA THR A 240 -8.79 -3.31 15.36
C THR A 240 -7.41 -3.71 14.82
N LYS A 241 -7.35 -4.77 14.01
CA LYS A 241 -6.10 -5.32 13.45
C LYS A 241 -5.95 -5.08 11.95
N ILE A 242 -6.68 -4.11 11.40
CA ILE A 242 -6.56 -3.69 10.00
C ILE A 242 -5.51 -2.58 9.92
N TRP A 243 -4.45 -2.80 9.16
CA TRP A 243 -3.40 -1.81 8.98
C TRP A 243 -3.79 -0.74 7.96
N GLY A 244 -3.55 0.53 8.30
CA GLY A 244 -3.59 1.61 7.33
C GLY A 244 -2.24 1.73 6.63
N ILE A 245 -2.24 1.78 5.30
CA ILE A 245 -1.04 2.06 4.50
C ILE A 245 -1.17 3.37 3.73
N GLY A 246 -0.07 4.11 3.61
CA GLY A 246 0.03 5.27 2.74
C GLY A 246 0.85 4.94 1.50
N VAL A 247 0.40 5.39 0.34
CA VAL A 247 1.01 5.02 -0.95
C VAL A 247 1.29 6.24 -1.84
N ASN A 248 2.29 6.12 -2.70
CA ASN A 248 2.60 7.08 -3.77
C ASN A 248 2.17 6.52 -5.13
N ASP A 249 0.89 6.19 -5.26
CA ASP A 249 0.27 5.72 -6.50
C ASP A 249 0.32 6.84 -7.56
N TRP A 250 1.34 6.86 -8.42
CA TRP A 250 1.51 7.90 -9.45
C TRP A 250 1.40 7.26 -10.86
N PHE A 251 0.28 7.54 -11.52
CA PHE A 251 -0.02 7.15 -12.91
C PHE A 251 0.98 7.70 -13.95
#